data_AF-A0A5N7ADE1-F1
#
_entry.id   AF-A0A5N7ADE1-F1
#
_cell.length_a   1.000
_cell.length_b   1.000
_cell.length_c   1.000
_cell.angle_alpha   90.00
_cell.angle_beta   90.00
_cell.angle_gamma   90.00
#
_symmetry.space_group_name_H-M   'P 1'
#
loop_
_entity.id
_entity.type
_entity.pdbx_description
1 polymer ?
#
loop_
_entity_poly.entity_id
_entity_poly.type
_entity_poly.pdbx_seq_one_letter_code
_entity_poly.pdbx_strand_id
1 'polypeptide(L)'
;MPRMLSVDDKETPLQPTLPELLHAIRHKQASNPSTWEVPHRGYLDFVTQALLPTYLRNYVGQSNKPKLRIPQHIRETLAGSRRSLHYYIINNDGECSRHTKFIRLWTIPFPPRTDTIITLVLDNFLEMVICRAFQSLPVSSLEEIFGPCPEGQYFEIGLDVISPLLQGRFLSPFSRHKVVQLLSDSPDHEIREWALHRNSENHQLRRTLNSGELPAISTSSSLEEAPLIQASEHIWGPLQVHIIDPQSWFRSTIAKLQQNDSTIGAGVDMISPIGSSEASIGIAFEPTPLHNYDKSGQAISIPWGLREGGFRASNSLIWPFDLQRYTYMSESYQVQSFSTSKRNILRDASQQLIAGTRLRVIIMCGDIEEIIHPTNAKKVVLTLNDMAYNTWVEIQQKKVARIFIRAPAPLSELWSSHGRQGPRRGKQHTKLRKRRLEDLDSRAHKRARGPDEEGLESKD
;
A
#
# COMPACT_ATOMS: atom_id res chain seq x y z
N MET A 1 29.90 7.87 71.60
CA MET A 1 30.78 7.31 70.55
C MET A 1 30.52 5.81 70.45
N PRO A 2 30.55 5.17 69.28
CA PRO A 2 29.93 5.54 68.00
C PRO A 2 28.94 4.44 67.51
N ARG A 3 27.89 4.84 66.79
CA ARG A 3 27.12 3.95 65.91
C ARG A 3 28.02 3.58 64.73
N MET A 4 28.33 2.30 64.55
CA MET A 4 28.90 1.80 63.32
C MET A 4 27.85 1.87 62.21
N LEU A 5 28.06 2.79 61.28
CA LEU A 5 27.75 2.59 59.87
C LEU A 5 28.58 1.40 59.37
N SER A 6 27.98 0.50 58.57
CA SER A 6 28.56 0.07 57.29
C SER A 6 27.67 -1.00 56.65
N VAL A 7 26.92 -0.62 55.60
CA VAL A 7 27.19 -0.94 54.17
C VAL A 7 26.82 -2.39 53.82
N ASP A 8 25.68 -2.55 53.14
CA ASP A 8 25.61 -3.24 51.86
C ASP A 8 24.22 -3.04 51.21
N ASP A 9 23.81 -1.78 51.03
CA ASP A 9 22.86 -1.45 49.96
C ASP A 9 23.68 -1.45 48.67
N LYS A 10 23.81 -2.63 48.06
CA LYS A 10 24.27 -2.72 46.68
C LYS A 10 23.19 -2.08 45.81
N GLU A 11 23.37 -0.79 45.51
CA GLU A 11 22.65 -0.11 44.43
C GLU A 11 22.82 -0.95 43.16
N THR A 12 21.75 -1.64 42.78
CA THR A 12 21.62 -2.25 41.46
C THR A 12 21.88 -1.15 40.43
N PRO A 13 22.78 -1.34 39.44
CA PRO A 13 23.03 -0.30 38.45
C PRO A 13 21.71 0.11 37.80
N LEU A 14 21.34 1.38 37.93
CA LEU A 14 20.17 1.95 37.27
C LEU A 14 20.26 1.61 35.78
N GLN A 15 19.25 0.89 35.26
CA GLN A 15 19.20 0.60 33.83
C GLN A 15 19.12 1.92 33.07
N PRO A 16 19.90 2.09 31.98
CA PRO A 16 19.92 3.33 31.24
C PRO A 16 18.53 3.62 30.67
N THR A 17 18.14 4.89 30.71
CA THR A 17 16.87 5.33 30.12
C THR A 17 16.92 5.21 28.59
N LEU A 18 15.75 5.14 27.93
CA LEU A 18 15.70 5.05 26.47
C LEU A 18 16.45 6.23 25.78
N PRO A 19 16.30 7.51 26.20
CA PRO A 19 17.10 8.60 25.66
C PRO A 19 18.61 8.38 25.79
N GLU A 20 19.10 7.89 26.95
CA GLU A 20 20.52 7.61 27.16
C GLU A 20 21.04 6.54 26.21
N LEU A 21 20.28 5.46 26.01
CA LEU A 21 20.61 4.40 25.07
C LEU A 21 20.69 4.94 23.64
N LEU A 22 19.72 5.76 23.23
CA LEU A 22 19.70 6.39 21.90
C LEU A 22 20.89 7.35 21.70
N HIS A 23 21.25 8.12 22.74
CA HIS A 23 22.44 8.96 22.73
C HIS A 23 23.72 8.15 22.58
N ALA A 24 23.87 7.04 23.30
CA ALA A 24 25.02 6.16 23.17
C ALA A 24 25.16 5.59 21.74
N ILE A 25 24.04 5.15 21.14
CA ILE A 25 24.01 4.69 19.74
C ILE A 25 24.44 5.82 18.80
N ARG A 26 23.91 7.03 18.98
CA ARG A 26 24.26 8.19 18.16
C ARG A 26 25.75 8.51 18.23
N HIS A 27 26.34 8.53 19.43
CA HIS A 27 27.77 8.77 19.59
C HIS A 27 28.61 7.70 18.88
N LYS A 28 28.22 6.42 18.98
CA LYS A 28 28.89 5.32 18.27
C LYS A 28 28.76 5.43 16.74
N GLN A 29 27.65 5.95 16.23
CA GLN A 29 27.47 6.15 14.79
C GLN A 29 28.19 7.39 14.27
N ALA A 30 28.30 8.45 15.07
CA ALA A 30 29.00 9.68 14.70
C ALA A 30 30.50 9.46 14.44
N SER A 31 31.12 8.47 15.10
CA SER A 31 32.52 8.09 14.83
C SER A 31 32.72 7.35 13.51
N ASN A 32 31.66 6.98 12.80
CA ASN A 32 31.74 6.34 11.49
C ASN A 32 31.25 7.28 10.37
N PRO A 33 32.17 7.88 9.58
CA PRO A 33 31.79 8.79 8.50
C PRO A 33 30.95 8.11 7.39
N SER A 34 31.04 6.79 7.27
CA SER A 34 30.28 6.02 6.28
C SER A 34 28.81 5.77 6.64
N THR A 35 28.37 6.20 7.83
CA THR A 35 27.03 5.91 8.39
C THR A 35 25.89 6.26 7.43
N TRP A 36 26.05 7.33 6.64
CA TRP A 36 25.02 7.78 5.70
C TRP A 36 25.38 7.56 4.22
N GLU A 37 26.56 7.03 3.90
CA GLU A 37 27.07 6.89 2.52
C GLU A 37 26.23 5.97 1.62
N VAL A 38 25.82 4.81 2.14
CA VAL A 38 25.06 3.80 1.39
C VAL A 38 23.57 4.21 1.24
N PRO A 39 22.94 3.94 0.09
CA PRO A 39 21.49 4.14 -0.12
C PRO A 39 20.61 3.17 0.69
N HIS A 40 19.29 3.36 0.63
CA HIS A 40 18.26 2.50 1.25
C HIS A 40 18.44 2.32 2.76
N ARG A 41 18.23 3.41 3.50
CA ARG A 41 18.37 3.43 4.95
C ARG A 41 17.13 3.97 5.63
N GLY A 42 16.79 3.32 6.73
CA GLY A 42 15.93 3.89 7.76
C GLY A 42 16.72 4.71 8.76
N TYR A 43 16.08 5.76 9.26
CA TYR A 43 16.58 6.62 10.31
C TYR A 43 15.49 6.87 11.35
N LEU A 44 15.92 7.09 12.58
CA LEU A 44 15.11 7.64 13.66
C LEU A 44 15.60 9.06 13.88
N ASP A 45 14.67 10.00 13.84
CA ASP A 45 14.84 11.27 14.52
C ASP A 45 14.17 11.19 15.88
N PHE A 46 14.97 11.29 16.95
CA PHE A 46 14.44 11.34 18.30
C PHE A 46 14.62 12.75 18.86
N VAL A 47 13.50 13.36 19.23
CA VAL A 47 13.42 14.71 19.77
C VAL A 47 13.41 14.62 21.29
N THR A 48 14.33 15.34 21.92
CA THR A 48 14.42 15.46 23.38
C THR A 48 14.46 16.93 23.77
N GLN A 49 14.06 17.24 25.00
CA GLN A 49 14.00 18.60 25.53
C GLN A 49 15.03 18.77 26.65
N ALA A 50 15.85 19.81 26.58
CA ALA A 50 16.98 20.01 27.50
C ALA A 50 16.54 20.11 28.97
N LEU A 51 15.39 20.73 29.24
CA LEU A 51 14.86 20.98 30.58
C LEU A 51 13.90 19.89 31.08
N LEU A 52 13.55 18.91 30.24
CA LEU A 52 12.63 17.84 30.58
C LEU A 52 13.21 16.48 30.13
N PRO A 53 14.01 15.81 30.96
CA PRO A 53 14.73 14.58 30.59
C PRO A 53 13.82 13.42 30.15
N THR A 54 12.56 13.43 30.58
CA THR A 54 11.54 12.44 30.21
C THR A 54 10.87 12.73 28.87
N TYR A 55 11.11 13.91 28.28
CA TYR A 55 10.53 14.27 26.99
C TYR A 55 11.25 13.54 25.87
N LEU A 56 10.54 12.63 25.21
CA LEU A 56 11.02 11.89 24.06
C LEU A 56 9.90 11.78 23.02
N ARG A 57 10.19 12.18 21.78
CA ARG A 57 9.29 11.99 20.64
C ARG A 57 10.06 11.34 19.50
N ASN A 58 9.46 10.36 18.85
CA ASN A 58 10.11 9.58 17.80
C ASN A 58 9.47 9.86 16.45
N TYR A 59 10.30 10.10 15.45
CA TYR A 59 9.95 10.14 14.03
C TYR A 59 10.79 9.10 13.29
N VAL A 60 10.15 8.12 12.67
CA VAL A 60 10.83 7.09 11.89
C VAL A 60 10.67 7.41 10.42
N GLY A 61 11.76 7.42 9.68
CA GLY A 61 11.71 7.67 8.24
C GLY A 61 12.66 6.77 7.47
N GLN A 62 12.46 6.70 6.16
CA GLN A 62 13.38 6.04 5.24
C GLN A 62 13.79 6.95 4.08
N SER A 63 14.91 6.61 3.44
CA SER A 63 15.31 7.22 2.18
C SER A 63 16.28 6.35 1.39
N ASN A 64 16.13 6.37 0.07
CA ASN A 64 17.16 5.87 -0.85
C ASN A 64 18.39 6.81 -0.95
N LYS A 65 18.29 8.05 -0.44
CA LYS A 65 19.38 9.06 -0.44
C LYS A 65 19.45 9.77 0.92
N PRO A 66 19.78 9.06 2.02
CA PRO A 66 19.77 9.63 3.37
C PRO A 66 20.70 10.84 3.53
N LYS A 67 21.82 10.89 2.80
CA LYS A 67 22.72 12.05 2.73
C LYS A 67 22.05 13.35 2.28
N LEU A 68 20.99 13.27 1.49
CA LEU A 68 20.23 14.42 1.05
C LEU A 68 19.03 14.67 1.96
N ARG A 69 18.37 13.59 2.40
CA ARG A 69 17.14 13.66 3.19
C ARG A 69 17.34 14.19 4.60
N ILE A 70 18.40 13.76 5.30
CA ILE A 70 18.66 14.23 6.67
C ILE A 70 18.99 15.73 6.69
N PRO A 71 19.90 16.25 5.85
CA PRO A 71 20.10 17.70 5.75
C PRO A 71 18.85 18.48 5.34
N GLN A 72 17.94 17.88 4.58
CA GLN A 72 16.65 18.51 4.28
C GLN A 72 15.80 18.70 5.54
N HIS A 73 15.67 17.68 6.38
CA HIS A 73 14.97 17.80 7.67
C HIS A 73 15.59 18.87 8.56
N ILE A 74 16.93 18.89 8.64
CA ILE A 74 17.68 19.90 9.41
C ILE A 74 17.37 21.32 8.88
N ARG A 75 17.40 21.54 7.56
CA ARG A 75 17.09 22.84 6.97
C ARG A 75 15.65 23.28 7.23
N GLU A 76 14.67 22.38 7.09
CA GLU A 76 13.27 22.68 7.40
C GLU A 76 13.09 23.05 8.87
N THR A 77 13.78 22.34 9.76
CA THR A 77 13.77 22.62 11.21
C THR A 77 14.37 24.00 11.48
N LEU A 78 15.57 24.28 10.97
CA LEU A 78 16.24 25.59 11.13
C LEU A 78 15.44 26.76 10.52
N ALA A 79 14.66 26.49 9.47
CA ALA A 79 13.76 27.47 8.87
C ALA A 79 12.48 27.71 9.68
N GLY A 80 12.31 27.05 10.83
CA GLY A 80 11.11 27.18 11.66
C GLY A 80 9.86 26.55 11.03
N SER A 81 10.03 25.59 10.11
CA SER A 81 8.91 24.95 9.39
C SER A 81 7.92 24.32 10.37
N ARG A 82 6.62 24.50 10.10
CA ARG A 82 5.50 23.93 10.87
C ARG A 82 4.60 23.02 10.03
N ARG A 83 5.07 22.67 8.82
CA ARG A 83 4.25 22.03 7.77
C ARG A 83 3.95 20.55 8.04
N SER A 84 4.74 19.90 8.90
CA SER A 84 4.53 18.52 9.36
C SER A 84 4.44 18.52 10.89
N LEU A 85 3.81 17.47 11.46
CA LEU A 85 3.76 17.28 12.91
C LEU A 85 5.18 17.25 13.49
N HIS A 86 6.08 16.52 12.83
CA HIS A 86 7.47 16.43 13.19
C HIS A 86 8.14 17.81 13.35
N TYR A 87 8.08 18.67 12.34
CA TYR A 87 8.73 19.98 12.40
C TYR A 87 8.01 20.95 13.35
N TYR A 88 6.69 20.87 13.41
CA TYR A 88 5.91 21.67 14.36
C TYR A 88 6.33 21.36 15.79
N ILE A 89 6.40 20.09 16.19
CA ILE A 89 6.80 19.71 17.55
C ILE A 89 8.21 20.20 17.88
N ILE A 90 9.16 20.17 16.94
CA ILE A 90 10.50 20.71 17.20
C ILE A 90 10.46 22.24 17.39
N ASN A 91 9.65 22.95 16.60
CA ASN A 91 9.65 24.42 16.50
C ASN A 91 8.55 25.13 17.33
N ASN A 92 7.70 24.41 18.05
CA ASN A 92 6.57 24.98 18.80
C ASN A 92 6.91 25.36 20.25
N ASP A 93 8.15 25.18 20.71
CA ASP A 93 8.47 25.29 22.14
C ASP A 93 8.87 26.68 22.65
N GLY A 94 8.82 27.73 21.83
CA GLY A 94 9.03 29.14 22.20
C GLY A 94 10.46 29.51 22.64
N GLU A 95 11.16 28.59 23.33
CA GLU A 95 12.50 28.77 23.90
C GLU A 95 13.59 27.95 23.17
N CYS A 96 13.29 27.26 22.06
CA CYS A 96 14.24 26.43 21.30
C CYS A 96 14.98 25.39 22.18
N SER A 97 14.26 24.83 23.17
CA SER A 97 14.79 23.87 24.14
C SER A 97 14.78 22.42 23.64
N ARG A 98 14.08 22.16 22.52
CA ARG A 98 14.01 20.87 21.86
C ARG A 98 15.12 20.70 20.84
N HIS A 99 15.68 19.50 20.79
CA HIS A 99 16.62 19.17 19.73
C HIS A 99 16.34 17.80 19.12
N THR A 100 16.32 17.80 17.79
CA THR A 100 16.34 16.63 16.89
C THR A 100 17.70 15.94 16.92
N LYS A 101 17.69 14.61 16.86
CA LYS A 101 18.91 13.78 16.78
C LYS A 101 18.64 12.59 15.87
N PHE A 102 19.48 12.42 14.86
CA PHE A 102 19.37 11.32 13.90
C PHE A 102 20.25 10.14 14.27
N ILE A 103 19.67 8.94 14.24
CA ILE A 103 20.41 7.67 14.19
C ILE A 103 19.96 6.83 13.01
N ARG A 104 20.87 6.05 12.45
CA ARG A 104 20.56 5.02 11.47
C ARG A 104 19.95 3.81 12.17
N LEU A 105 18.83 3.33 11.64
CA LEU A 105 18.12 2.15 12.16
C LEU A 105 18.46 0.89 11.37
N TRP A 106 18.38 0.96 10.04
CA TRP A 106 18.71 -0.18 9.16
C TRP A 106 19.40 0.26 7.88
N THR A 107 19.88 -0.73 7.13
CA THR A 107 20.41 -0.58 5.78
C THR A 107 20.14 -1.86 5.04
N ILE A 108 19.58 -1.75 3.84
CA ILE A 108 19.32 -2.92 3.01
C ILE A 108 20.37 -2.94 1.89
N PRO A 109 21.32 -3.89 1.89
CA PRO A 109 22.28 -4.02 0.81
C PRO A 109 21.61 -4.71 -0.39
N PHE A 110 20.78 -3.97 -1.11
CA PHE A 110 20.13 -4.49 -2.32
C PHE A 110 21.17 -4.87 -3.37
N PRO A 111 21.06 -6.06 -4.00
CA PRO A 111 21.87 -6.40 -5.16
C PRO A 111 21.76 -5.34 -6.26
N PRO A 112 22.83 -5.13 -7.07
CA PRO A 112 22.74 -4.27 -8.24
C PRO A 112 21.56 -4.68 -9.14
N ARG A 113 20.80 -3.70 -9.63
CA ARG A 113 19.60 -3.88 -10.49
C ARG A 113 18.38 -4.50 -9.80
N THR A 114 18.31 -4.49 -8.46
CA THR A 114 17.06 -4.81 -7.75
C THR A 114 15.95 -3.86 -8.21
N ASP A 115 14.78 -4.42 -8.49
CA ASP A 115 13.62 -3.67 -8.96
C ASP A 115 13.20 -2.58 -7.95
N THR A 116 12.86 -1.39 -8.47
CA THR A 116 12.55 -0.22 -7.64
C THR A 116 11.29 -0.41 -6.80
N ILE A 117 10.30 -1.15 -7.29
CA ILE A 117 9.08 -1.47 -6.54
C ILE A 117 9.43 -2.42 -5.39
N ILE A 118 10.27 -3.43 -5.64
CA ILE A 118 10.73 -4.36 -4.59
C ILE A 118 11.47 -3.60 -3.49
N THR A 119 12.40 -2.70 -3.87
CA THR A 119 13.13 -1.90 -2.88
C THR A 119 12.20 -1.02 -2.03
N LEU A 120 11.22 -0.37 -2.67
CA LEU A 120 10.22 0.47 -2.00
C LEU A 120 9.34 -0.32 -1.04
N VAL A 121 8.85 -1.50 -1.46
CA VAL A 121 7.99 -2.34 -0.61
C VAL A 121 8.73 -2.80 0.65
N LEU A 122 9.99 -3.20 0.51
CA LEU A 122 10.81 -3.63 1.64
C LEU A 122 11.18 -2.48 2.58
N ASP A 123 11.53 -1.31 2.04
CA ASP A 123 11.77 -0.10 2.84
C ASP A 123 10.49 0.29 3.61
N ASN A 124 9.32 0.33 2.95
CA ASN A 124 8.04 0.66 3.58
C ASN A 124 7.66 -0.35 4.68
N PHE A 125 7.91 -1.64 4.45
CA PHE A 125 7.60 -2.68 5.43
C PHE A 125 8.50 -2.57 6.67
N LEU A 126 9.80 -2.37 6.49
CA LEU A 126 10.73 -2.18 7.60
C LEU A 126 10.41 -0.90 8.38
N GLU A 127 10.13 0.21 7.68
CA GLU A 127 9.70 1.45 8.32
C GLU A 127 8.44 1.21 9.16
N MET A 128 7.44 0.49 8.64
CA MET A 128 6.23 0.16 9.38
C MET A 128 6.50 -0.66 10.66
N VAL A 129 7.39 -1.65 10.59
CA VAL A 129 7.78 -2.47 11.76
C VAL A 129 8.51 -1.61 12.80
N ILE A 130 9.36 -0.70 12.36
CA ILE A 130 10.14 0.16 13.24
C ILE A 130 9.29 1.29 13.83
N CYS A 131 8.30 1.82 13.09
CA CYS A 131 7.28 2.72 13.61
C CYS A 131 6.51 2.07 14.77
N ARG A 132 6.27 0.75 14.74
CA ARG A 132 5.69 0.04 15.89
C ARG A 132 6.65 0.00 17.08
N ALA A 133 7.92 -0.31 16.85
CA ALA A 133 8.91 -0.43 17.92
C ALA A 133 9.11 0.90 18.67
N PHE A 134 9.14 2.01 17.92
CA PHE A 134 9.30 3.35 18.48
C PHE A 134 7.97 4.07 18.75
N GLN A 135 6.85 3.41 18.45
CA GLN A 135 5.49 3.93 18.58
C GLN A 135 5.36 5.32 17.96
N SER A 136 5.92 5.46 16.76
CA SER A 136 6.03 6.75 16.08
C SER A 136 4.78 7.11 15.28
N LEU A 137 3.87 6.17 15.06
CA LEU A 137 2.58 6.37 14.37
C LEU A 137 1.41 6.55 15.34
N PRO A 138 0.25 7.06 14.87
CA PRO A 138 -0.95 7.16 15.68
C PRO A 138 -1.48 5.78 16.07
N VAL A 139 -2.14 5.68 17.22
CA VAL A 139 -2.61 4.39 17.75
C VAL A 139 -3.60 3.71 16.85
N SER A 140 -4.53 4.46 16.25
CA SER A 140 -5.45 3.90 15.24
C SER A 140 -4.69 3.21 14.10
N SER A 141 -3.59 3.80 13.66
CA SER A 141 -2.72 3.20 12.65
C SER A 141 -1.98 1.98 13.21
N LEU A 142 -1.42 2.02 14.41
CA LEU A 142 -0.72 0.85 14.96
C LEU A 142 -1.67 -0.34 15.20
N GLU A 143 -2.88 -0.09 15.71
CA GLU A 143 -3.90 -1.10 16.00
C GLU A 143 -4.50 -1.71 14.75
N GLU A 144 -4.74 -0.91 13.71
CA GLU A 144 -5.19 -1.40 12.41
C GLU A 144 -4.22 -2.46 11.84
N ILE A 145 -2.95 -2.38 12.23
CA ILE A 145 -1.85 -3.09 11.59
C ILE A 145 -1.37 -4.28 12.39
N PHE A 146 -1.09 -4.04 13.67
CA PHE A 146 -0.50 -5.02 14.56
C PHE A 146 -1.53 -5.59 15.55
N GLY A 147 -2.75 -5.04 15.54
CA GLY A 147 -3.76 -5.30 16.56
C GLY A 147 -3.50 -4.52 17.84
N PRO A 148 -4.33 -4.74 18.88
CA PRO A 148 -4.16 -4.11 20.18
C PRO A 148 -2.77 -4.38 20.77
N CYS A 149 -2.27 -3.42 21.55
CA CYS A 149 -0.95 -3.51 22.18
C CYS A 149 -0.89 -4.72 23.13
N PRO A 150 0.05 -5.68 22.95
CA PRO A 150 0.16 -6.83 23.85
C PRO A 150 0.45 -6.42 25.30
N GLU A 151 1.17 -5.31 25.50
CA GLU A 151 1.52 -4.77 26.81
C GLU A 151 0.43 -3.84 27.40
N GLY A 152 -0.72 -3.69 26.73
CA GLY A 152 -1.85 -2.90 27.21
C GLY A 152 -2.24 -1.78 26.24
N GLN A 153 -1.52 -0.66 26.27
CA GLN A 153 -1.81 0.51 25.43
C GLN A 153 -0.56 0.95 24.67
N TYR A 154 -0.75 1.41 23.44
CA TYR A 154 0.29 2.11 22.69
C TYR A 154 0.44 3.56 23.19
N PHE A 155 1.65 4.09 23.17
CA PHE A 155 1.98 5.45 23.55
C PHE A 155 1.70 6.42 22.39
N GLU A 156 0.80 7.38 22.60
CA GLU A 156 0.36 8.37 21.59
C GLU A 156 1.30 9.58 21.49
N ILE A 157 2.60 9.31 21.37
CA ILE A 157 3.64 10.35 21.42
C ILE A 157 4.50 10.42 20.14
N GLY A 158 4.14 9.63 19.14
CA GLY A 158 4.82 9.55 17.85
C GLY A 158 4.61 10.75 16.93
N LEU A 159 5.56 10.99 16.03
CA LEU A 159 5.57 12.14 15.13
C LEU A 159 5.24 11.80 13.66
N ASP A 160 5.11 10.52 13.33
CA ASP A 160 4.62 10.05 12.05
C ASP A 160 3.09 10.17 11.97
N VAL A 161 2.60 10.70 10.85
CA VAL A 161 1.17 10.93 10.64
C VAL A 161 0.58 9.90 9.69
N ILE A 162 1.30 9.57 8.61
CA ILE A 162 0.82 8.70 7.54
C ILE A 162 1.57 7.38 7.61
N SER A 163 0.85 6.26 7.57
CA SER A 163 1.44 4.92 7.52
C SER A 163 2.47 4.80 6.38
N PRO A 164 3.69 4.31 6.67
CA PRO A 164 4.72 4.00 5.66
C PRO A 164 4.22 3.15 4.49
N LEU A 165 3.24 2.27 4.71
CA LEU A 165 2.67 1.44 3.63
C LEU A 165 1.93 2.24 2.55
N LEU A 166 1.70 3.53 2.75
CA LEU A 166 1.12 4.45 1.78
C LEU A 166 2.19 5.29 1.06
N GLN A 167 3.47 5.19 1.45
CA GLN A 167 4.56 5.90 0.78
C GLN A 167 4.77 5.35 -0.65
N GLY A 168 5.06 6.26 -1.57
CA GLY A 168 5.13 5.96 -3.00
C GLY A 168 3.78 5.97 -3.72
N ARG A 169 2.67 6.20 -2.99
CA ARG A 169 1.34 6.39 -3.58
C ARG A 169 0.92 7.85 -3.62
N PHE A 170 0.07 8.20 -4.58
CA PHE A 170 -0.63 9.47 -4.55
C PHE A 170 -1.74 9.43 -3.50
N LEU A 171 -1.63 10.29 -2.49
CA LEU A 171 -2.69 10.49 -1.50
C LEU A 171 -3.41 11.81 -1.80
N SER A 172 -4.74 11.72 -2.00
CA SER A 172 -5.55 12.90 -2.22
C SER A 172 -5.50 13.85 -1.01
N PRO A 173 -5.65 15.17 -1.21
CA PRO A 173 -5.71 16.13 -0.11
C PRO A 173 -6.77 15.77 0.94
N PHE A 174 -7.91 15.23 0.50
CA PHE A 174 -8.98 14.76 1.38
C PHE A 174 -8.55 13.58 2.26
N SER A 175 -7.84 12.59 1.71
CA SER A 175 -7.35 11.44 2.49
C SER A 175 -6.32 11.89 3.53
N ARG A 176 -5.41 12.81 3.15
CA ARG A 176 -4.45 13.40 4.10
C ARG A 176 -5.17 14.18 5.19
N HIS A 177 -6.22 14.93 4.85
CA HIS A 177 -7.00 15.69 5.81
C HIS A 177 -7.71 14.76 6.81
N LYS A 178 -8.31 13.66 6.36
CA LYS A 178 -8.92 12.66 7.26
C LYS A 178 -7.93 12.10 8.27
N VAL A 179 -6.71 11.77 7.84
CA VAL A 179 -5.67 11.26 8.75
C VAL A 179 -5.27 12.33 9.78
N VAL A 180 -5.15 13.60 9.37
CA VAL A 180 -4.89 14.72 10.30
C VAL A 180 -6.07 14.94 11.25
N GLN A 181 -7.32 14.78 10.81
CA GLN A 181 -8.49 14.92 11.67
C GLN A 181 -8.46 13.89 12.82
N LEU A 182 -8.06 12.65 12.56
CA LEU A 182 -7.94 11.62 13.61
C LEU A 182 -6.97 12.01 14.73
N LEU A 183 -5.99 12.88 14.45
CA LEU A 183 -5.04 13.38 15.47
C LEU A 183 -5.65 14.42 16.40
N SER A 184 -6.81 14.99 16.05
CA SER A 184 -7.54 15.93 16.91
C SER A 184 -8.05 15.24 18.19
N ASP A 185 -8.20 13.92 18.16
CA ASP A 185 -8.65 13.10 19.28
C ASP A 185 -7.49 12.48 20.08
N SER A 186 -6.22 12.75 19.69
CA SER A 186 -5.04 12.26 20.43
C SER A 186 -5.08 12.71 21.89
N PRO A 187 -4.70 11.91 22.89
CA PRO A 187 -4.57 12.37 24.28
C PRO A 187 -3.38 13.31 24.47
N ASP A 188 -2.45 13.34 23.52
CA ASP A 188 -1.32 14.26 23.53
C ASP A 188 -1.73 15.67 23.10
N HIS A 189 -1.54 16.64 24.01
CA HIS A 189 -1.94 18.03 23.78
C HIS A 189 -1.28 18.64 22.55
N GLU A 190 0.01 18.38 22.34
CA GLU A 190 0.77 19.04 21.28
C GLU A 190 0.42 18.47 19.90
N ILE A 191 0.13 17.18 19.83
CA ILE A 191 -0.38 16.54 18.62
C ILE A 191 -1.76 17.08 18.25
N ARG A 192 -2.66 17.25 19.24
CA ARG A 192 -3.97 17.87 19.00
C ARG A 192 -3.84 19.32 18.53
N GLU A 193 -2.97 20.09 19.18
CA GLU A 193 -2.73 21.50 18.84
C GLU A 193 -2.23 21.62 17.40
N TRP A 194 -1.31 20.75 16.99
CA TRP A 194 -0.87 20.70 15.59
C TRP A 194 -2.01 20.37 14.63
N ALA A 195 -2.86 19.38 14.94
CA ALA A 195 -3.99 19.02 14.10
C ALA A 195 -4.94 20.21 13.90
N LEU A 196 -5.23 20.96 14.98
CA LEU A 196 -6.02 22.19 14.95
C LEU A 196 -5.33 23.29 14.13
N HIS A 197 -4.06 23.55 14.38
CA HIS A 197 -3.25 24.51 13.63
C HIS A 197 -3.30 24.20 12.13
N ARG A 198 -3.07 22.94 11.76
CA ARG A 198 -3.05 22.49 10.37
C ARG A 198 -4.42 22.60 9.69
N ASN A 199 -5.49 22.27 10.41
CA ASN A 199 -6.85 22.45 9.92
C ASN A 199 -7.17 23.94 9.74
N SER A 200 -6.74 24.80 10.66
CA SER A 200 -6.92 26.26 10.55
C SER A 200 -6.10 26.87 9.42
N GLU A 201 -4.87 26.43 9.18
CA GLU A 201 -4.04 26.84 8.04
C GLU A 201 -4.70 26.43 6.72
N ASN A 202 -5.25 25.23 6.63
CA ASN A 202 -5.98 24.80 5.43
C ASN A 202 -7.24 25.64 5.22
N HIS A 203 -7.93 26.04 6.29
CA HIS A 203 -9.04 26.99 6.22
C HIS A 203 -8.58 28.40 5.83
N GLN A 204 -7.42 28.86 6.29
CA GLN A 204 -6.85 30.15 5.92
C GLN A 204 -6.32 30.15 4.48
N LEU A 205 -5.59 29.13 4.03
CA LEU A 205 -5.18 28.95 2.63
C LEU A 205 -6.41 28.88 1.72
N ARG A 206 -7.47 28.18 2.13
CA ARG A 206 -8.77 28.26 1.46
C ARG A 206 -9.30 29.69 1.47
N ARG A 207 -9.27 30.42 2.57
CA ARG A 207 -9.70 31.84 2.61
C ARG A 207 -8.85 32.78 1.74
N THR A 208 -7.53 32.56 1.62
CA THR A 208 -6.64 33.38 0.78
C THR A 208 -6.72 33.00 -0.70
N LEU A 209 -7.03 31.73 -1.01
CA LEU A 209 -7.48 31.32 -2.35
C LEU A 209 -8.89 31.86 -2.65
N ASN A 210 -9.75 31.97 -1.63
CA ASN A 210 -11.12 32.47 -1.71
C ASN A 210 -11.23 34.00 -1.59
N SER A 211 -10.12 34.75 -1.44
CA SER A 211 -10.13 36.20 -1.66
C SER A 211 -10.09 36.56 -3.15
N GLY A 212 -9.98 35.57 -4.03
CA GLY A 212 -10.79 35.52 -5.25
C GLY A 212 -11.97 34.59 -4.97
N GLU A 213 -13.18 35.15 -4.90
CA GLU A 213 -14.40 34.48 -4.42
C GLU A 213 -14.54 33.01 -4.87
N LEU A 214 -14.45 32.08 -3.92
CA LEU A 214 -15.09 30.77 -4.05
C LEU A 214 -15.81 30.45 -2.73
N PRO A 215 -17.16 30.37 -2.73
CA PRO A 215 -17.92 30.16 -1.51
C PRO A 215 -17.72 28.74 -0.98
N ALA A 216 -17.40 28.65 0.31
CA ALA A 216 -17.60 27.45 1.10
C ALA A 216 -19.08 27.09 1.05
N ILE A 217 -19.41 25.94 0.44
CA ILE A 217 -20.68 25.20 0.52
C ILE A 217 -21.81 26.02 1.16
N SER A 218 -22.35 26.98 0.40
CA SER A 218 -23.80 27.14 0.42
C SER A 218 -24.31 25.89 -0.27
N THR A 219 -25.16 25.12 0.38
CA THR A 219 -26.17 24.34 -0.37
C THR A 219 -26.71 25.30 -1.41
N SER A 220 -26.48 24.98 -2.68
CA SER A 220 -26.83 25.83 -3.80
C SER A 220 -28.27 26.28 -3.64
N SER A 221 -28.47 27.54 -3.25
CA SER A 221 -29.70 28.28 -3.52
C SER A 221 -29.89 28.46 -5.04
N SER A 222 -28.89 28.11 -5.86
CA SER A 222 -29.02 27.89 -7.30
C SER A 222 -29.53 26.50 -7.70
N LEU A 223 -29.87 25.61 -6.76
CA LEU A 223 -30.64 24.40 -7.09
C LEU A 223 -32.14 24.69 -7.25
N GLU A 224 -32.61 25.92 -6.96
CA GLU A 224 -33.99 26.33 -7.22
C GLU A 224 -34.22 26.84 -8.65
N GLU A 225 -33.19 27.07 -9.46
CA GLU A 225 -33.35 27.48 -10.86
C GLU A 225 -32.29 26.88 -11.80
N ALA A 226 -31.74 25.69 -11.50
CA ALA A 226 -31.36 24.84 -12.60
C ALA A 226 -32.67 24.58 -13.35
N PRO A 227 -32.82 24.96 -14.64
CA PRO A 227 -34.01 24.56 -15.38
C PRO A 227 -34.13 23.08 -15.14
N LEU A 228 -35.25 22.66 -14.56
CA LEU A 228 -35.70 21.27 -14.60
C LEU A 228 -35.33 20.82 -16.00
N ILE A 229 -34.22 20.09 -16.12
CA ILE A 229 -33.86 19.45 -17.37
C ILE A 229 -35.03 18.51 -17.48
N GLN A 230 -36.01 18.92 -18.28
CA GLN A 230 -37.07 18.05 -18.71
C GLN A 230 -36.33 16.78 -19.10
N ALA A 231 -36.63 15.69 -18.39
CA ALA A 231 -36.07 14.38 -18.61
C ALA A 231 -36.60 13.84 -19.96
N SER A 232 -36.27 14.56 -21.02
CA SER A 232 -36.53 14.33 -22.44
C SER A 232 -35.19 14.68 -23.09
N GLU A 233 -34.22 13.78 -23.21
CA GLU A 233 -34.32 12.49 -23.87
C GLU A 233 -33.44 11.47 -23.12
N HIS A 234 -33.90 10.21 -22.98
CA HIS A 234 -33.02 9.13 -22.52
C HIS A 234 -31.80 9.03 -23.45
N ILE A 235 -30.65 9.51 -22.98
CA ILE A 235 -29.34 9.43 -23.65
C ILE A 235 -28.97 7.95 -23.92
N TRP A 236 -29.48 7.06 -23.09
CA TRP A 236 -29.35 5.62 -23.26
C TRP A 236 -30.25 5.08 -24.38
N GLY A 237 -29.64 4.36 -25.32
CA GLY A 237 -30.36 3.60 -26.34
C GLY A 237 -30.87 2.26 -25.78
N PRO A 238 -31.90 1.66 -26.39
CA PRO A 238 -32.25 0.27 -26.08
C PRO A 238 -31.04 -0.63 -26.38
N LEU A 239 -30.69 -1.51 -25.43
CA LEU A 239 -29.62 -2.47 -25.60
C LEU A 239 -30.24 -3.83 -25.92
N GLN A 240 -30.27 -4.20 -27.20
CA GLN A 240 -30.69 -5.54 -27.60
C GLN A 240 -29.50 -6.48 -27.43
N VAL A 241 -29.64 -7.43 -26.50
CA VAL A 241 -28.57 -8.35 -26.12
C VAL A 241 -29.13 -9.76 -26.12
N HIS A 242 -28.43 -10.67 -26.79
CA HIS A 242 -28.60 -12.10 -26.57
C HIS A 242 -27.81 -12.46 -25.32
N ILE A 243 -28.54 -12.60 -24.21
CA ILE A 243 -27.93 -12.81 -22.90
C ILE A 243 -27.19 -14.14 -22.90
N ILE A 244 -25.90 -14.07 -22.60
CA ILE A 244 -25.06 -15.25 -22.41
C ILE A 244 -24.93 -15.54 -20.92
N ASP A 245 -24.88 -16.81 -20.56
CA ASP A 245 -24.52 -17.23 -19.21
C ASP A 245 -22.99 -17.09 -19.02
N PRO A 246 -22.51 -16.33 -18.02
CA PRO A 246 -21.07 -16.12 -17.82
C PRO A 246 -20.31 -17.42 -17.54
N GLN A 247 -20.96 -18.41 -16.93
CA GLN A 247 -20.34 -19.71 -16.64
C GLN A 247 -20.15 -20.55 -17.91
N SER A 248 -21.16 -20.59 -18.77
CA SER A 248 -21.09 -21.23 -20.08
C SER A 248 -20.06 -20.55 -20.99
N TRP A 249 -20.02 -19.21 -20.98
CA TRP A 249 -18.99 -18.43 -21.66
C TRP A 249 -17.58 -18.76 -21.15
N PHE A 250 -17.40 -18.85 -19.84
CA PHE A 250 -16.12 -19.18 -19.23
C PHE A 250 -15.63 -20.55 -19.68
N ARG A 251 -16.47 -21.59 -19.62
CA ARG A 251 -16.13 -22.95 -20.06
C ARG A 251 -15.71 -23.00 -21.53
N SER A 252 -16.44 -22.28 -22.40
CA SER A 252 -16.10 -22.18 -23.83
C SER A 252 -14.76 -21.49 -24.06
N THR A 253 -14.48 -20.41 -23.33
CA THR A 253 -13.22 -19.66 -23.44
C THR A 253 -12.03 -20.48 -22.95
N ILE A 254 -12.16 -21.20 -21.83
CA ILE A 254 -11.12 -22.10 -21.33
C ILE A 254 -10.83 -23.21 -22.34
N ALA A 255 -11.85 -23.82 -22.95
CA ALA A 255 -11.65 -24.83 -23.97
C ALA A 255 -10.86 -24.30 -25.18
N LYS A 256 -11.16 -23.07 -25.65
CA LYS A 256 -10.40 -22.40 -26.73
C LYS A 256 -8.95 -22.13 -26.34
N LEU A 257 -8.71 -21.71 -25.11
CA LEU A 257 -7.36 -21.46 -24.58
C LEU A 257 -6.55 -22.76 -24.50
N GLN A 258 -7.15 -23.83 -23.98
CA GLN A 258 -6.51 -25.16 -23.87
C GLN A 258 -6.21 -25.78 -25.24
N GLN A 259 -7.06 -25.57 -26.24
CA GLN A 259 -6.80 -26.00 -27.62
C GLN A 259 -5.60 -25.28 -28.25
N ASN A 260 -5.35 -24.02 -27.88
CA ASN A 260 -4.22 -23.24 -28.39
C ASN A 260 -2.92 -23.50 -27.63
N ASP A 261 -3.02 -23.84 -26.34
CA ASP A 261 -1.88 -24.07 -25.47
C ASP A 261 -2.19 -25.18 -24.45
N SER A 262 -1.63 -26.36 -24.71
CA SER A 262 -1.81 -27.55 -23.87
C SER A 262 -1.25 -27.40 -22.45
N THR A 263 -0.44 -26.37 -22.17
CA THR A 263 0.09 -26.10 -20.82
C THR A 263 -0.93 -25.45 -19.89
N ILE A 264 -2.04 -24.92 -20.41
CA ILE A 264 -3.10 -24.20 -19.66
C ILE A 264 -3.91 -25.13 -18.71
N GLY A 265 -3.62 -26.44 -18.66
CA GLY A 265 -4.20 -27.38 -17.70
C GLY A 265 -3.24 -27.87 -16.60
N ALA A 266 -1.94 -27.62 -16.69
CA ALA A 266 -0.92 -28.33 -15.90
C ALA A 266 -0.44 -27.59 -14.63
N GLY A 267 -1.16 -26.58 -14.13
CA GLY A 267 -0.78 -25.89 -12.89
C GLY A 267 -1.35 -24.49 -12.64
N VAL A 268 -2.14 -23.93 -13.57
CA VAL A 268 -2.73 -22.58 -13.42
C VAL A 268 -4.20 -22.71 -13.00
N ASP A 269 -4.54 -22.22 -11.80
CA ASP A 269 -5.92 -22.16 -11.33
C ASP A 269 -6.68 -21.07 -12.11
N MET A 270 -7.82 -21.40 -12.73
CA MET A 270 -8.60 -20.49 -13.57
C MET A 270 -9.89 -20.11 -12.85
N ILE A 271 -10.32 -18.86 -12.99
CA ILE A 271 -11.50 -18.32 -12.29
C ILE A 271 -12.56 -17.79 -13.25
N SER A 272 -13.81 -18.19 -13.00
CA SER A 272 -14.98 -17.72 -13.74
C SER A 272 -15.38 -16.28 -13.35
N PRO A 273 -15.99 -15.50 -14.25
CA PRO A 273 -16.63 -14.25 -13.90
C PRO A 273 -17.63 -14.41 -12.76
N ILE A 274 -17.69 -13.39 -11.90
CA ILE A 274 -18.58 -13.36 -10.75
C ILE A 274 -19.67 -12.33 -11.03
N GLY A 275 -20.91 -12.78 -10.95
CA GLY A 275 -22.07 -11.91 -11.02
C GLY A 275 -23.04 -12.27 -12.11
N SER A 276 -23.78 -11.27 -12.61
CA SER A 276 -24.94 -11.48 -13.47
C SER A 276 -24.79 -10.80 -14.82
N SER A 277 -25.23 -11.48 -15.88
CA SER A 277 -25.34 -10.89 -17.22
C SER A 277 -26.43 -9.82 -17.32
N GLU A 278 -27.29 -9.72 -16.31
CA GLU A 278 -28.31 -8.67 -16.18
C GLU A 278 -27.75 -7.40 -15.51
N ALA A 279 -26.54 -7.45 -14.95
CA ALA A 279 -25.95 -6.31 -14.28
C ALA A 279 -25.69 -5.16 -15.26
N SER A 280 -25.84 -3.93 -14.78
CA SER A 280 -25.52 -2.72 -15.57
C SER A 280 -24.05 -2.29 -15.45
N ILE A 281 -23.30 -2.84 -14.47
CA ILE A 281 -21.91 -2.48 -14.20
C ILE A 281 -21.00 -3.69 -14.39
N GLY A 282 -19.97 -3.52 -15.23
CA GLY A 282 -18.90 -4.50 -15.44
C GLY A 282 -17.58 -4.01 -14.89
N ILE A 283 -16.78 -4.90 -14.32
CA ILE A 283 -15.43 -4.58 -13.83
C ILE A 283 -14.46 -5.65 -14.33
N ALA A 284 -13.59 -5.25 -15.25
CA ALA A 284 -12.49 -6.06 -15.74
C ALA A 284 -11.19 -5.58 -15.09
N PHE A 285 -10.38 -6.52 -14.57
CA PHE A 285 -9.16 -6.17 -13.87
C PHE A 285 -7.97 -7.07 -14.28
N GLU A 286 -6.77 -6.54 -14.10
CA GLU A 286 -5.50 -7.27 -14.28
C GLU A 286 -5.33 -8.45 -13.29
N PRO A 287 -4.39 -9.38 -13.50
CA PRO A 287 -4.09 -10.43 -12.53
C PRO A 287 -3.82 -9.81 -11.16
N THR A 288 -4.74 -10.03 -10.23
CA THR A 288 -4.64 -9.47 -8.88
C THR A 288 -4.89 -10.60 -7.87
N PRO A 289 -4.05 -10.78 -6.82
CA PRO A 289 -4.22 -11.84 -5.81
C PRO A 289 -5.61 -11.96 -5.16
N LEU A 290 -6.39 -12.99 -5.53
CA LEU A 290 -7.73 -13.20 -4.98
C LEU A 290 -7.68 -14.06 -3.71
N HIS A 291 -8.04 -13.47 -2.57
CA HIS A 291 -8.30 -14.24 -1.35
C HIS A 291 -9.74 -14.78 -1.36
N ASN A 292 -9.89 -16.09 -1.08
CA ASN A 292 -11.19 -16.67 -0.80
C ASN A 292 -11.65 -16.22 0.58
N TYR A 293 -12.79 -15.55 0.63
CA TYR A 293 -13.49 -15.34 1.89
C TYR A 293 -14.59 -16.40 2.01
N ASP A 294 -14.50 -17.23 3.04
CA ASP A 294 -15.60 -18.12 3.41
C ASP A 294 -16.65 -17.30 4.15
N LYS A 295 -17.74 -16.99 3.45
CA LYS A 295 -18.96 -16.51 4.09
C LYS A 295 -20.01 -17.60 3.90
N SER A 296 -20.48 -18.17 5.01
CA SER A 296 -21.55 -19.20 5.00
C SER A 296 -21.29 -20.39 4.06
N GLY A 297 -20.04 -20.87 3.99
CA GLY A 297 -19.68 -22.05 3.19
C GLY A 297 -19.55 -21.81 1.67
N GLN A 298 -19.63 -20.55 1.22
CA GLN A 298 -19.42 -20.19 -0.19
C GLN A 298 -18.18 -19.30 -0.31
N ALA A 299 -17.20 -19.75 -1.09
CA ALA A 299 -15.99 -18.98 -1.38
C ALA A 299 -16.33 -17.78 -2.27
N ILE A 300 -16.19 -16.57 -1.73
CA ILE A 300 -16.38 -15.33 -2.48
C ILE A 300 -15.03 -14.85 -2.99
N SER A 301 -14.93 -14.70 -4.32
CA SER A 301 -13.70 -14.29 -5.02
C SER A 301 -13.77 -12.90 -5.64
N ILE A 302 -14.65 -12.02 -5.12
CA ILE A 302 -14.68 -10.59 -5.49
C ILE A 302 -13.55 -9.88 -4.74
N PRO A 303 -12.70 -9.08 -5.43
CA PRO A 303 -11.72 -8.21 -4.79
C PRO A 303 -12.34 -7.38 -3.66
N TRP A 304 -11.74 -7.41 -2.47
CA TRP A 304 -12.29 -6.78 -1.26
C TRP A 304 -12.69 -5.31 -1.46
N GLY A 305 -11.84 -4.50 -2.10
CA GLY A 305 -12.12 -3.07 -2.32
C GLY A 305 -13.37 -2.82 -3.16
N LEU A 306 -13.69 -3.73 -4.09
CA LEU A 306 -14.94 -3.65 -4.87
C LEU A 306 -16.14 -4.00 -4.00
N ARG A 307 -16.00 -5.01 -3.14
CA ARG A 307 -17.07 -5.41 -2.22
C ARG A 307 -17.46 -4.29 -1.26
N GLU A 308 -16.49 -3.64 -0.64
CA GLU A 308 -16.74 -2.50 0.27
C GLU A 308 -17.27 -1.27 -0.48
N GLY A 309 -16.91 -1.13 -1.76
CA GLY A 309 -17.53 -0.17 -2.68
C GLY A 309 -19.00 -0.47 -3.03
N GLY A 310 -19.58 -1.54 -2.49
CA GLY A 310 -20.97 -1.93 -2.72
C GLY A 310 -21.19 -2.83 -3.94
N PHE A 311 -20.11 -3.24 -4.63
CA PHE A 311 -20.21 -4.19 -5.74
C PHE A 311 -20.40 -5.62 -5.23
N ARG A 312 -21.43 -6.27 -5.72
CA ARG A 312 -21.85 -7.63 -5.36
C ARG A 312 -22.19 -8.40 -6.63
N ALA A 313 -22.19 -9.73 -6.55
CA ALA A 313 -22.59 -10.58 -7.66
C ALA A 313 -24.00 -10.26 -8.20
N SER A 314 -24.88 -9.72 -7.36
CA SER A 314 -26.25 -9.35 -7.76
C SER A 314 -26.35 -8.06 -8.58
N ASN A 315 -25.36 -7.16 -8.52
CA ASN A 315 -25.43 -5.83 -9.15
C ASN A 315 -24.26 -5.51 -10.10
N SER A 316 -23.32 -6.44 -10.25
CA SER A 316 -22.12 -6.26 -11.07
C SER A 316 -21.73 -7.58 -11.74
N LEU A 317 -20.95 -7.48 -12.82
CA LEU A 317 -20.22 -8.60 -13.40
C LEU A 317 -18.73 -8.30 -13.29
N ILE A 318 -17.96 -9.14 -12.61
CA ILE A 318 -16.58 -8.87 -12.21
C ILE A 318 -15.69 -10.05 -12.67
N TRP A 319 -14.61 -9.77 -13.40
CA TRP A 319 -13.71 -10.82 -13.88
C TRP A 319 -12.28 -10.32 -14.10
N PRO A 320 -11.25 -11.17 -13.86
CA PRO A 320 -9.90 -10.89 -14.34
C PRO A 320 -9.85 -11.09 -15.86
N PHE A 321 -9.18 -10.19 -16.58
CA PHE A 321 -9.20 -10.22 -18.05
C PHE A 321 -8.58 -11.50 -18.64
N ASP A 322 -7.63 -12.11 -17.94
CA ASP A 322 -6.93 -13.31 -18.38
C ASP A 322 -7.50 -14.60 -17.80
N LEU A 323 -8.57 -14.50 -16.99
CA LEU A 323 -9.26 -15.60 -16.33
C LEU A 323 -8.39 -16.41 -15.37
N GLN A 324 -7.17 -15.95 -15.07
CA GLN A 324 -6.28 -16.65 -14.15
C GLN A 324 -6.58 -16.23 -12.73
N ARG A 325 -6.61 -17.21 -11.84
CA ARG A 325 -6.59 -16.95 -10.42
C ARG A 325 -5.17 -16.69 -9.99
N TYR A 326 -4.87 -15.45 -9.64
CA TYR A 326 -3.60 -15.15 -9.04
C TYR A 326 -3.58 -15.66 -7.58
N THR A 327 -2.87 -16.76 -7.33
CA THR A 327 -2.46 -17.20 -6.00
C THR A 327 -1.01 -16.84 -5.79
N TYR A 328 -0.71 -16.09 -4.74
CA TYR A 328 0.65 -15.65 -4.39
C TYR A 328 1.55 -16.88 -4.19
N MET A 329 2.39 -17.30 -5.16
CA MET A 329 3.41 -18.34 -4.90
C MET A 329 4.69 -18.29 -5.76
N SER A 330 5.79 -18.44 -5.02
CA SER A 330 7.17 -18.90 -5.29
C SER A 330 8.11 -18.05 -6.17
N GLU A 331 9.36 -17.99 -5.70
CA GLU A 331 10.54 -17.19 -6.13
C GLU A 331 10.95 -17.30 -7.61
N SER A 332 10.21 -18.03 -8.44
CA SER A 332 10.57 -18.34 -9.83
C SER A 332 9.56 -17.85 -10.87
N TYR A 333 8.57 -17.03 -10.51
CA TYR A 333 7.57 -16.58 -11.48
C TYR A 333 8.11 -15.47 -12.40
N GLN A 334 8.53 -15.87 -13.60
CA GLN A 334 8.62 -14.95 -14.73
C GLN A 334 7.20 -14.66 -15.22
N VAL A 335 6.83 -13.38 -15.35
CA VAL A 335 5.62 -12.97 -16.06
C VAL A 335 5.77 -13.46 -17.50
N GLN A 336 5.17 -14.62 -17.81
CA GLN A 336 5.16 -15.15 -19.17
C GLN A 336 4.50 -14.10 -20.06
N SER A 337 5.22 -13.67 -21.11
CA SER A 337 4.64 -12.76 -22.08
C SER A 337 3.45 -13.43 -22.76
N PHE A 338 2.35 -12.69 -22.92
CA PHE A 338 1.18 -13.18 -23.63
C PHE A 338 1.57 -13.46 -25.08
N SER A 339 1.40 -14.70 -25.55
CA SER A 339 1.45 -14.97 -26.99
C SER A 339 0.36 -14.18 -27.70
N THR A 340 0.63 -13.71 -28.91
CA THR A 340 -0.33 -12.95 -29.73
C THR A 340 -1.65 -13.71 -29.92
N SER A 341 -1.57 -15.04 -30.09
CA SER A 341 -2.74 -15.91 -30.22
C SER A 341 -3.59 -15.92 -28.94
N LYS A 342 -2.98 -16.03 -27.76
CA LYS A 342 -3.70 -15.99 -26.47
C LYS A 342 -4.36 -14.62 -26.24
N ARG A 343 -3.68 -13.53 -26.58
CA ARG A 343 -4.24 -12.16 -26.51
C ARG A 343 -5.50 -12.02 -27.37
N ASN A 344 -5.47 -12.53 -28.61
CA ASN A 344 -6.61 -12.46 -29.52
C ASN A 344 -7.81 -13.27 -28.97
N ILE A 345 -7.59 -14.48 -28.45
CA ILE A 345 -8.65 -15.29 -27.85
C ILE A 345 -9.31 -14.55 -26.67
N LEU A 346 -8.51 -13.97 -25.78
CA LEU A 346 -9.02 -13.24 -24.61
C LEU A 346 -9.76 -11.97 -25.00
N ARG A 347 -9.29 -11.24 -26.02
CA ARG A 347 -9.98 -10.07 -26.58
C ARG A 347 -11.34 -10.47 -27.16
N ASP A 348 -11.36 -11.45 -28.05
CA ASP A 348 -12.58 -11.87 -28.72
C ASP A 348 -13.59 -12.43 -27.71
N ALA A 349 -13.11 -13.19 -26.71
CA ALA A 349 -13.94 -13.68 -25.61
C ALA A 349 -14.48 -12.53 -24.73
N SER A 350 -13.66 -11.56 -24.35
CA SER A 350 -14.09 -10.42 -23.53
C SER A 350 -15.13 -9.57 -24.24
N GLN A 351 -14.93 -9.31 -25.54
CA GLN A 351 -15.90 -8.61 -26.38
C GLN A 351 -17.20 -9.40 -26.52
N GLN A 352 -17.13 -10.73 -26.65
CA GLN A 352 -18.31 -11.59 -26.65
C GLN A 352 -19.08 -11.51 -25.32
N LEU A 353 -18.37 -11.51 -24.18
CA LEU A 353 -18.99 -11.36 -22.85
C LEU A 353 -19.71 -10.02 -22.72
N ILE A 354 -19.05 -8.93 -23.08
CA ILE A 354 -19.62 -7.59 -22.98
C ILE A 354 -20.81 -7.44 -23.93
N ALA A 355 -20.69 -7.93 -25.17
CA ALA A 355 -21.78 -7.91 -26.14
C ALA A 355 -23.00 -8.73 -25.68
N GLY A 356 -22.76 -9.87 -25.02
CA GLY A 356 -23.76 -10.80 -24.49
C GLY A 356 -24.30 -10.46 -23.10
N THR A 357 -24.00 -9.28 -22.56
CA THR A 357 -24.46 -8.83 -21.23
C THR A 357 -25.09 -7.44 -21.29
N ARG A 358 -25.92 -7.12 -20.28
CA ARG A 358 -26.61 -5.83 -20.15
C ARG A 358 -25.74 -4.72 -19.54
N LEU A 359 -24.42 -4.89 -19.54
CA LEU A 359 -23.49 -3.91 -19.01
C LEU A 359 -23.61 -2.61 -19.79
N ARG A 360 -23.79 -1.51 -19.05
CA ARG A 360 -23.86 -0.13 -19.55
C ARG A 360 -22.60 0.65 -19.22
N VAL A 361 -22.01 0.37 -18.06
CA VAL A 361 -20.77 0.98 -17.61
C VAL A 361 -19.75 -0.12 -17.34
N ILE A 362 -18.58 -0.03 -17.97
CA ILE A 362 -17.50 -1.00 -17.82
C ILE A 362 -16.27 -0.28 -17.28
N ILE A 363 -15.82 -0.67 -16.10
CA ILE A 363 -14.62 -0.15 -15.46
C ILE A 363 -13.45 -1.08 -15.80
N MET A 364 -12.40 -0.50 -16.38
CA MET A 364 -11.18 -1.21 -16.78
C MET A 364 -10.06 -0.86 -15.81
N CYS A 365 -9.58 -1.85 -15.06
CA CYS A 365 -8.50 -1.70 -14.10
C CYS A 365 -7.20 -2.31 -14.67
N GLY A 366 -6.18 -1.48 -14.86
CA GLY A 366 -4.89 -1.89 -15.45
C GLY A 366 -4.80 -1.59 -16.95
N ASP A 367 -3.73 -2.04 -17.58
CA ASP A 367 -3.45 -1.80 -19.00
C ASP A 367 -4.10 -2.86 -19.91
N ILE A 368 -5.42 -2.92 -19.86
CA ILE A 368 -6.25 -3.95 -20.53
C ILE A 368 -7.14 -3.37 -21.64
N GLU A 369 -6.88 -2.12 -22.01
CA GLU A 369 -7.66 -1.32 -22.95
C GLU A 369 -7.86 -2.06 -24.28
N GLU A 370 -6.76 -2.54 -24.89
CA GLU A 370 -6.75 -3.26 -26.16
C GLU A 370 -7.56 -4.57 -26.17
N ILE A 371 -7.88 -5.10 -24.98
CA ILE A 371 -8.59 -6.37 -24.81
C ILE A 371 -10.09 -6.13 -24.58
N ILE A 372 -10.45 -5.07 -23.85
CA ILE A 372 -11.79 -4.90 -23.29
C ILE A 372 -12.70 -3.99 -24.13
N HIS A 373 -12.21 -2.86 -24.64
CA HIS A 373 -13.12 -1.95 -25.35
C HIS A 373 -13.34 -2.42 -26.80
N PRO A 374 -14.52 -2.14 -27.38
CA PRO A 374 -14.80 -2.51 -28.76
C PRO A 374 -14.18 -1.50 -29.74
N THR A 375 -13.92 -1.95 -30.96
CA THR A 375 -13.25 -1.16 -32.02
C THR A 375 -14.04 0.08 -32.46
N ASN A 376 -15.35 0.10 -32.20
CA ASN A 376 -16.27 1.16 -32.59
C ASN A 376 -16.52 2.22 -31.50
N ALA A 377 -15.89 2.12 -30.32
CA ALA A 377 -16.07 3.08 -29.25
C ALA A 377 -15.28 4.37 -29.49
N LYS A 378 -15.91 5.53 -29.27
CA LYS A 378 -15.26 6.83 -29.42
C LYS A 378 -14.61 7.26 -28.12
N LYS A 379 -13.32 7.60 -28.15
CA LYS A 379 -12.61 8.12 -26.99
C LYS A 379 -13.10 9.53 -26.65
N VAL A 380 -13.38 9.76 -25.37
CA VAL A 380 -13.79 11.03 -24.78
C VAL A 380 -13.02 11.20 -23.46
N VAL A 381 -12.65 12.44 -23.14
CA VAL A 381 -12.08 12.74 -21.82
C VAL A 381 -13.23 13.11 -20.90
N LEU A 382 -13.44 12.32 -19.85
CA LEU A 382 -14.41 12.62 -18.80
C LEU A 382 -13.67 13.29 -17.64
N THR A 383 -14.10 14.47 -17.24
CA THR A 383 -13.54 15.15 -16.06
C THR A 383 -14.49 14.97 -14.88
N LEU A 384 -14.03 14.33 -13.80
CA LEU A 384 -14.76 14.21 -12.53
C LEU A 384 -13.86 14.73 -11.41
N ASN A 385 -14.36 15.67 -10.60
CA ASN A 385 -13.59 16.29 -9.50
C ASN A 385 -12.19 16.76 -9.94
N ASP A 386 -12.11 17.48 -11.05
CA ASP A 386 -10.87 17.99 -11.66
C ASP A 386 -9.86 16.91 -12.10
N MET A 387 -10.27 15.64 -12.13
CA MET A 387 -9.46 14.54 -12.65
C MET A 387 -9.99 14.10 -14.02
N ALA A 388 -9.08 14.00 -14.99
CA ALA A 388 -9.37 13.52 -16.33
C ALA A 388 -9.28 11.99 -16.39
N TYR A 389 -10.33 11.36 -16.89
CA TYR A 389 -10.43 9.92 -17.07
C TYR A 389 -10.49 9.60 -18.57
N ASN A 390 -9.65 8.65 -18.98
CA ASN A 390 -9.78 8.05 -20.31
C ASN A 390 -11.09 7.26 -20.36
N THR A 391 -12.00 7.72 -21.22
CA THR A 391 -13.34 7.15 -21.36
C THR A 391 -13.61 6.83 -22.82
N TRP A 392 -14.36 5.78 -23.10
CA TRP A 392 -14.83 5.44 -24.44
C TRP A 392 -16.33 5.24 -24.42
N VAL A 393 -17.00 5.73 -25.46
CA VAL A 393 -18.45 5.67 -25.57
C VAL A 393 -18.81 4.86 -26.80
N GLU A 394 -19.50 3.75 -26.58
CA GLU A 394 -20.14 2.97 -27.64
C GLU A 394 -21.48 3.62 -27.95
N ILE A 395 -21.66 4.06 -29.19
CA ILE A 395 -22.89 4.71 -29.66
C ILE A 395 -23.58 3.77 -30.65
N GLN A 396 -24.84 3.44 -30.38
CA GLN A 396 -25.71 2.68 -31.27
C GLN A 396 -26.93 3.54 -31.60
N GLN A 397 -27.27 3.67 -32.88
CA GLN A 397 -28.43 4.44 -33.35
C GLN A 397 -28.48 5.88 -32.77
N LYS A 398 -27.33 6.57 -32.74
CA LYS A 398 -27.15 7.93 -32.17
C LYS A 398 -27.38 8.04 -30.66
N LYS A 399 -27.56 6.93 -29.95
CA LYS A 399 -27.69 6.88 -28.49
C LYS A 399 -26.54 6.13 -27.85
N VAL A 400 -26.28 6.43 -26.58
CA VAL A 400 -25.23 5.74 -25.82
C VAL A 400 -25.70 4.31 -25.52
N ALA A 401 -24.92 3.34 -25.97
CA ALA A 401 -25.12 1.93 -25.66
C ALA A 401 -24.35 1.55 -24.39
N ARG A 402 -23.04 1.85 -24.37
CA ARG A 402 -22.11 1.55 -23.27
C ARG A 402 -21.07 2.63 -23.09
N ILE A 403 -20.56 2.75 -21.87
CA ILE A 403 -19.45 3.62 -21.48
C ILE A 403 -18.36 2.76 -20.87
N PHE A 404 -17.12 2.93 -21.32
CA PHE A 404 -15.93 2.27 -20.82
C PHE A 404 -15.08 3.32 -20.12
N ILE A 405 -14.67 3.06 -18.89
CA ILE A 405 -13.88 4.01 -18.08
C ILE A 405 -12.61 3.31 -17.63
N ARG A 406 -11.46 3.87 -17.98
CA ARG A 406 -10.18 3.41 -17.42
C ARG A 406 -10.06 3.94 -15.99
N ALA A 407 -9.90 3.02 -15.04
CA ALA A 407 -9.58 3.38 -13.68
C ALA A 407 -8.21 4.08 -13.67
N PRO A 408 -8.04 5.16 -12.87
CA PRO A 408 -6.80 5.94 -12.83
C PRO A 408 -5.67 5.16 -12.17
N ALA A 409 -6.01 4.10 -11.44
CA ALA A 409 -5.11 3.21 -10.74
C ALA A 409 -5.57 1.75 -10.95
N PRO A 410 -4.64 0.78 -10.97
CA PRO A 410 -4.99 -0.63 -10.95
C PRO A 410 -5.69 -1.02 -9.65
N LEU A 411 -6.43 -2.14 -9.70
CA LEU A 411 -7.20 -2.62 -8.56
C LEU A 411 -6.30 -3.02 -7.38
N SER A 412 -5.06 -3.42 -7.66
CA SER A 412 -4.00 -3.70 -6.68
C SER A 412 -3.72 -2.51 -5.75
N GLU A 413 -3.94 -1.26 -6.20
CA GLU A 413 -3.78 -0.08 -5.35
C GLU A 413 -4.88 0.03 -4.28
N LEU A 414 -6.10 -0.44 -4.56
CA LEU A 414 -7.20 -0.43 -3.58
C LEU A 414 -6.97 -1.41 -2.42
N TRP A 415 -6.08 -2.40 -2.59
CA TRP A 415 -5.84 -3.45 -1.59
C TRP A 415 -4.88 -3.04 -0.49
N SER A 416 -4.20 -1.93 -0.73
CA SER A 416 -3.06 -1.52 0.07
C SER A 416 -3.39 -0.87 1.40
N SER A 417 -4.66 -0.57 1.64
CA SER A 417 -5.12 -0.13 2.97
C SER A 417 -5.44 -1.32 3.88
N HIS A 418 -5.93 -2.46 3.36
CA HIS A 418 -6.53 -3.53 4.20
C HIS A 418 -6.03 -4.96 3.96
N GLY A 419 -4.90 -5.17 3.26
CA GLY A 419 -4.21 -6.47 3.18
C GLY A 419 -3.74 -7.07 4.53
N ARG A 420 -4.21 -6.54 5.66
CA ARG A 420 -3.79 -6.87 7.04
C ARG A 420 -4.74 -7.84 7.76
N GLN A 421 -5.84 -8.26 7.16
CA GLN A 421 -6.74 -9.27 7.76
C GLN A 421 -7.02 -10.47 6.84
N GLY A 422 -6.14 -11.48 6.96
CA GLY A 422 -6.37 -12.86 6.56
C GLY A 422 -5.11 -13.73 6.67
N PRO A 423 -5.12 -14.85 7.42
CA PRO A 423 -5.41 -14.94 8.84
C PRO A 423 -4.20 -15.42 9.66
N ARG A 424 -4.01 -14.83 10.85
CA ARG A 424 -3.52 -15.57 12.02
C ARG A 424 -4.51 -16.71 12.31
N ARG A 425 -4.28 -17.91 11.78
CA ARG A 425 -4.81 -19.17 12.34
C ARG A 425 -3.97 -20.34 11.84
N GLY A 426 -3.04 -20.75 12.70
CA GLY A 426 -2.17 -21.90 12.51
C GLY A 426 -1.46 -22.25 13.83
N LYS A 427 -2.21 -22.33 14.93
CA LYS A 427 -1.77 -23.03 16.14
C LYS A 427 -2.83 -24.05 16.50
N GLN A 428 -2.35 -25.26 16.79
CA GLN A 428 -3.05 -26.50 17.16
C GLN A 428 -3.62 -27.26 15.96
N HIS A 429 -3.33 -28.53 15.67
CA HIS A 429 -2.69 -29.62 16.40
C HIS A 429 -2.24 -30.69 15.37
N THR A 430 -0.98 -31.16 15.43
CA THR A 430 -0.67 -32.59 15.28
C THR A 430 0.67 -32.89 15.94
N LYS A 431 0.59 -33.69 17.00
CA LYS A 431 1.71 -34.30 17.71
C LYS A 431 2.29 -35.47 16.90
N LEU A 432 3.60 -35.67 17.07
CA LEU A 432 4.37 -36.91 16.93
C LEU A 432 4.41 -37.61 15.56
N ARG A 433 5.63 -37.71 15.01
CA ARG A 433 6.32 -39.00 14.93
C ARG A 433 7.84 -38.84 14.90
N LYS A 434 8.47 -39.30 15.99
CA LYS A 434 9.89 -39.63 16.09
C LYS A 434 9.99 -41.15 15.88
N ARG A 435 10.77 -41.61 14.90
CA ARG A 435 11.45 -42.94 14.76
C ARG A 435 12.22 -42.88 13.44
N ARG A 436 13.56 -42.84 13.40
CA ARG A 436 14.63 -43.80 13.81
C ARG A 436 15.02 -44.71 12.64
N LEU A 437 16.35 -44.79 12.44
CA LEU A 437 17.15 -45.89 11.88
C LEU A 437 16.85 -46.21 10.39
N GLU A 438 17.81 -46.49 9.50
CA GLU A 438 19.15 -47.02 9.64
C GLU A 438 19.89 -46.84 8.30
N ASP A 439 21.22 -46.69 8.38
CA ASP A 439 22.29 -47.31 7.58
C ASP A 439 22.06 -47.78 6.13
N LEU A 440 23.01 -47.37 5.27
CA LEU A 440 23.72 -48.11 4.21
C LEU A 440 24.63 -47.08 3.51
N ASP A 441 25.76 -46.71 4.10
CA ASP A 441 27.07 -47.36 4.06
C ASP A 441 27.72 -47.50 2.67
N SER A 442 28.93 -46.94 2.62
CA SER A 442 30.15 -47.46 2.00
C SER A 442 30.44 -47.34 0.49
N ARG A 443 31.65 -46.77 0.27
CA ARG A 443 32.64 -47.01 -0.80
C ARG A 443 32.48 -46.27 -2.13
N ALA A 444 33.31 -45.23 -2.28
CA ALA A 444 34.46 -45.33 -3.19
C ALA A 444 35.62 -44.43 -2.71
N HIS A 445 36.80 -45.02 -2.65
CA HIS A 445 38.05 -44.49 -2.11
C HIS A 445 38.93 -43.85 -3.20
N LYS A 446 39.71 -42.83 -2.78
CA LYS A 446 41.14 -42.55 -3.06
C LYS A 446 41.63 -42.30 -4.50
N ARG A 447 42.28 -41.13 -4.67
CA ARG A 447 43.71 -40.89 -5.04
C ARG A 447 43.90 -39.34 -5.08
N ALA A 448 44.61 -38.65 -4.21
CA ALA A 448 46.05 -38.62 -3.86
C ALA A 448 46.99 -38.19 -5.01
N ARG A 449 47.44 -36.92 -4.99
CA ARG A 449 48.83 -36.40 -5.14
C ARG A 449 48.82 -34.87 -5.35
N GLY A 450 49.51 -34.11 -4.50
CA GLY A 450 50.00 -32.74 -4.79
C GLY A 450 51.39 -32.79 -5.47
N PRO A 451 52.30 -31.82 -5.29
CA PRO A 451 52.19 -30.44 -4.77
C PRO A 451 52.94 -29.39 -5.68
N ASP A 452 53.26 -28.21 -5.13
CA ASP A 452 54.26 -27.19 -5.58
C ASP A 452 53.79 -26.21 -6.68
N GLU A 453 54.09 -24.90 -6.71
CA GLU A 453 55.04 -24.01 -6.00
C GLU A 453 54.67 -22.53 -6.30
N GLU A 454 55.09 -21.60 -5.41
CA GLU A 454 55.58 -20.19 -5.56
C GLU A 454 55.16 -19.30 -6.78
N GLY A 455 54.98 -17.97 -6.72
CA GLY A 455 55.32 -16.86 -5.81
C GLY A 455 54.58 -15.57 -6.29
N LEU A 456 54.46 -14.50 -5.47
CA LEU A 456 55.20 -13.21 -5.57
C LEU A 456 55.11 -12.56 -6.98
N GLU A 457 54.61 -11.35 -7.27
CA GLU A 457 54.77 -9.97 -6.75
C GLU A 457 53.72 -9.07 -7.50
N SER A 458 53.07 -8.08 -6.89
CA SER A 458 53.39 -6.63 -6.83
C SER A 458 53.26 -5.80 -8.13
N LYS A 459 52.55 -4.64 -7.99
CA LYS A 459 52.50 -3.40 -8.82
C LYS A 459 51.69 -3.46 -10.13
N ASP A 460 50.87 -2.48 -10.51
CA ASP A 460 50.75 -1.04 -10.18
C ASP A 460 49.32 -0.59 -9.82
#